data_AF-A0A842B6J7-F1
#
_entry.id   AF-A0A842B6J7-F1
#
_cell.length_a   1.000
_cell.length_b   1.000
_cell.length_c   1.000
_cell.angle_alpha   90.00
_cell.angle_beta   90.00
_cell.angle_gamma   90.00
#
_symmetry.space_group_name_H-M   'P 1'
#
loop_
_entity.id
_entity.type
_entity.pdbx_description
1 polymer ?
#
loop_
_entity_poly.entity_id
_entity_poly.type
_entity_poly.pdbx_seq_one_letter_code
_entity_poly.pdbx_strand_id
1 'polypeptide(L)'
;MQDKVVFQGFVAKLSEYQKGNLKGEWVAFPTTKKRMEEVLRQLDISNPDNMFIATYKSEQRHPVINYLKPFTHLDEVNFLANIFGKLREDTKMVLSAVIDIEGLSEVNQCINAIYNLDKYALIPKIKTPVLLERYMMEYPDSPAVNKSGSFCEMGYVYDIGTVEEIYDGNINRIPKNSKVCPLFEPFQEKNLSQKTQDKLKTILADVPHTEGFQAYIANTDALQQDEIKGEWVSFPTDTHTIQEVFERIELTDPFKYACLGVQSSVEGLSEKIVASTHLDILNYIAEEVEGLAYRDGDGIAILESCIEAFKSNHSLDILNFIENIDCFRLARNKQNMQEVANRYMGEMKLPKSLANHIHIDIPSSEKELKRDEAAYFTKNGFLERLSLPTQYYTSHEDVPESSRIFPVLKEINKEDVKKSIVATLENAKSNKEPTKPSKSVKRDVER
;
A
#
# COMPACT_ATOMS: atom_id res chain seq x y z
N MET A 1 5.13 26.56 16.82
CA MET A 1 5.83 25.43 17.47
C MET A 1 6.63 24.76 16.39
N GLN A 2 7.96 24.73 16.48
CA GLN A 2 8.78 23.98 15.53
C GLN A 2 8.54 22.49 15.80
N ASP A 3 8.08 21.76 14.79
CA ASP A 3 7.96 20.30 14.85
C ASP A 3 9.36 19.74 15.13
N LYS A 4 9.56 19.24 16.37
CA LYS A 4 10.84 18.70 16.82
C LYS A 4 11.08 17.41 16.05
N VAL A 5 12.12 17.39 15.22
CA VAL A 5 12.55 16.20 14.49
C VAL A 5 12.81 15.07 15.48
N VAL A 6 12.17 13.92 15.26
CA VAL A 6 12.28 12.75 16.11
C VAL A 6 13.43 11.86 15.63
N PHE A 7 13.39 11.50 14.36
CA PHE A 7 14.42 10.71 13.68
C PHE A 7 14.45 11.09 12.19
N GLN A 8 15.46 10.60 11.49
CA GLN A 8 15.58 10.75 10.04
C GLN A 8 15.59 9.36 9.39
N GLY A 9 14.85 9.20 8.30
CA GLY A 9 14.89 8.02 7.44
C GLY A 9 15.63 8.32 6.14
N PHE A 10 16.41 7.38 5.63
CA PHE A 10 17.03 7.49 4.32
C PHE A 10 16.07 6.95 3.25
N VAL A 11 15.36 7.84 2.56
CA VAL A 11 14.44 7.51 1.48
C VAL A 11 15.26 7.28 0.22
N ALA A 12 15.21 6.06 -0.32
CA ALA A 12 16.03 5.63 -1.44
C ALA A 12 15.18 5.21 -2.64
N LYS A 13 15.76 5.38 -3.83
CA LYS A 13 15.18 4.91 -5.10
C LYS A 13 15.47 3.42 -5.26
N LEU A 14 14.41 2.65 -5.44
CA LEU A 14 14.46 1.19 -5.41
C LEU A 14 15.14 0.58 -6.64
N SER A 15 14.76 1.05 -7.83
CA SER A 15 15.36 0.65 -9.10
C SER A 15 16.88 0.85 -9.15
N GLU A 16 17.40 1.93 -8.56
CA GLU A 16 18.85 2.15 -8.46
C GLU A 16 19.50 1.17 -7.48
N TYR A 17 18.83 0.90 -6.34
CA TYR A 17 19.32 -0.07 -5.36
C TYR A 17 19.42 -1.48 -5.97
N GLN A 18 18.45 -1.88 -6.79
CA GLN A 18 18.48 -3.17 -7.50
C GLN A 18 19.68 -3.30 -8.45
N LYS A 19 20.15 -2.17 -9.02
CA LYS A 19 21.38 -2.09 -9.85
C LYS A 19 22.67 -2.07 -9.02
N GLY A 20 22.58 -2.16 -7.69
CA GLY A 20 23.71 -2.09 -6.77
C GLY A 20 24.11 -0.67 -6.35
N ASN A 21 23.33 0.35 -6.72
CA ASN A 21 23.62 1.75 -6.41
C ASN A 21 22.59 2.32 -5.41
N LEU A 22 23.04 2.75 -4.23
CA LEU A 22 22.12 3.36 -3.27
C LEU A 22 22.04 4.88 -3.48
N LYS A 23 21.01 5.32 -4.21
CA LYS A 23 20.65 6.74 -4.41
C LYS A 23 19.45 7.12 -3.55
N GLY A 24 19.57 8.13 -2.70
CA GLY A 24 18.52 8.54 -1.77
C GLY A 24 18.82 9.82 -1.01
N GLU A 25 17.87 10.25 -0.16
CA GLU A 25 17.95 11.47 0.64
C GLU A 25 17.56 11.19 2.10
N TRP A 26 18.22 11.87 3.05
CA TRP A 26 17.81 11.86 4.44
C TRP A 26 16.61 12.78 4.67
N VAL A 27 15.48 12.19 5.06
CA VAL A 27 14.23 12.89 5.36
C VAL A 27 13.99 12.87 6.86
N ALA A 28 13.72 14.05 7.44
CA ALA A 28 13.36 14.19 8.84
C ALA A 28 11.89 13.86 9.06
N PHE A 29 11.59 13.09 10.12
CA PHE A 29 10.23 12.76 10.53
C PHE A 29 9.90 13.38 11.91
N PRO A 30 8.66 13.87 12.12
CA PRO A 30 7.58 13.91 11.13
C PRO A 30 7.87 14.87 9.96
N THR A 31 7.37 14.53 8.78
CA THR A 31 7.53 15.28 7.53
C THR A 31 6.16 15.73 6.99
N THR A 32 6.19 16.49 5.90
CA THR A 32 4.98 16.96 5.21
C THR A 32 4.91 16.36 3.80
N LYS A 33 3.70 16.24 3.25
CA LYS A 33 3.47 15.79 1.87
C LYS A 33 4.28 16.61 0.86
N LYS A 34 4.25 17.94 0.99
CA LYS A 34 5.02 18.87 0.13
C LYS A 34 6.53 18.58 0.18
N ARG A 35 7.08 18.35 1.38
CA ARG A 35 8.50 18.02 1.51
C ARG A 35 8.83 16.66 0.87
N MET A 36 7.94 15.67 0.99
CA MET A 36 8.13 14.38 0.34
C MET A 36 8.09 14.51 -1.19
N GLU A 37 7.13 15.25 -1.74
CA GLU A 37 7.06 15.54 -3.19
C GLU A 37 8.35 16.17 -3.72
N GLU A 38 8.97 17.09 -2.97
CA GLU A 38 10.26 17.67 -3.30
C GLU A 38 11.39 16.62 -3.33
N VAL A 39 11.44 15.73 -2.34
CA VAL A 39 12.43 14.63 -2.24
C VAL A 39 12.29 13.68 -3.43
N LEU A 40 11.06 13.24 -3.75
CA LEU A 40 10.83 12.33 -4.88
C LEU A 40 11.23 12.96 -6.21
N ARG A 41 10.93 14.24 -6.40
CA ARG A 41 11.35 14.98 -7.60
C ARG A 41 12.88 15.08 -7.69
N GLN A 42 13.58 15.27 -6.59
CA GLN A 42 15.06 15.29 -6.58
C GLN A 42 15.67 13.92 -6.90
N LEU A 43 15.01 12.84 -6.47
CA LEU A 43 15.45 11.47 -6.70
C LEU A 43 15.07 10.94 -8.09
N ASP A 44 14.28 11.69 -8.87
CA ASP A 44 13.65 11.23 -10.12
C ASP A 44 12.79 9.98 -9.87
N ILE A 45 11.97 10.03 -8.82
CA ILE A 45 10.98 9.01 -8.48
C ILE A 45 9.61 9.54 -8.92
N SER A 46 9.05 8.94 -9.96
CA SER A 46 7.71 9.24 -10.45
C SER A 46 6.65 8.39 -9.75
N ASN A 47 6.89 7.09 -9.59
CA ASN A 47 6.01 6.17 -8.88
C ASN A 47 6.48 5.97 -7.43
N PRO A 48 5.63 6.21 -6.40
CA PRO A 48 5.93 5.90 -5.01
C PRO A 48 6.43 4.47 -4.74
N ASP A 49 5.99 3.48 -5.52
CA ASP A 49 6.43 2.08 -5.37
C ASP A 49 7.93 1.91 -5.66
N ASN A 50 8.54 2.85 -6.40
CA ASN A 50 9.99 2.91 -6.64
C ASN A 50 10.76 3.54 -5.48
N MET A 51 10.14 3.71 -4.30
CA MET A 51 10.79 4.25 -3.12
C MET A 51 10.73 3.27 -1.97
N PHE A 52 11.73 3.33 -1.10
CA PHE A 52 11.68 2.68 0.19
C PHE A 52 12.52 3.45 1.22
N ILE A 53 12.25 3.25 2.50
CA ILE A 53 13.13 3.74 3.55
C ILE A 53 14.18 2.66 3.82
N ALA A 54 15.44 2.95 3.52
CA ALA A 54 16.52 1.97 3.63
C ALA A 54 17.04 1.82 5.06
N THR A 55 17.11 2.94 5.80
CA THR A 55 17.59 2.94 7.17
C THR A 55 17.13 4.18 7.93
N TYR A 56 17.40 4.21 9.23
CA TYR A 56 17.02 5.29 10.13
C TYR A 56 18.21 5.73 10.98
N LYS A 57 18.22 7.00 11.36
CA LYS A 57 19.12 7.54 12.40
C LYS A 57 18.37 8.51 13.31
N SER A 58 18.77 8.57 14.59
CA SER A 58 18.24 9.53 15.54
C SER A 58 19.40 10.08 16.38
N GLU A 59 19.42 11.40 16.57
CA GLU A 59 20.43 12.06 17.41
C GLU A 59 20.18 11.80 18.90
N GLN A 60 18.92 11.55 19.28
CA GLN A 60 18.47 11.45 20.68
C GLN A 60 18.41 10.00 21.19
N ARG A 61 18.90 9.02 20.42
CA ARG A 61 18.86 7.57 20.74
C ARG A 61 17.49 7.11 21.26
N HIS A 62 16.43 7.49 20.55
CA HIS A 62 15.06 7.07 20.92
C HIS A 62 14.90 5.56 20.73
N PRO A 63 14.29 4.83 21.68
CA PRO A 63 14.12 3.38 21.56
C PRO A 63 13.32 3.01 20.30
N VAL A 64 12.38 3.87 19.90
CA VAL A 64 11.51 3.69 18.71
C VAL A 64 12.27 3.39 17.42
N ILE A 65 13.53 3.85 17.29
CA ILE A 65 14.32 3.63 16.08
C ILE A 65 14.70 2.17 15.84
N ASN A 66 14.77 1.37 16.90
CA ASN A 66 15.18 -0.04 16.81
C ASN A 66 14.11 -0.90 16.11
N TYR A 67 12.86 -0.45 16.10
CA TYR A 67 11.72 -1.14 15.50
C TYR A 67 11.44 -0.70 14.06
N LEU A 68 12.06 0.40 13.63
CA LEU A 68 11.99 0.84 12.24
C LEU A 68 12.84 -0.12 11.38
N LYS A 69 12.16 -0.87 10.52
CA LYS A 69 12.79 -1.82 9.59
C LYS A 69 12.88 -1.17 8.20
N PRO A 70 13.85 -1.58 7.37
CA PRO A 70 13.80 -1.21 5.95
C PRO A 70 12.42 -1.57 5.37
N PHE A 71 11.95 -0.78 4.40
CA PHE A 71 10.63 -0.91 3.75
C PHE A 71 9.40 -0.65 4.59
N THR A 72 9.51 -0.23 5.86
CA THR A 72 8.31 0.22 6.57
C THR A 72 7.64 1.36 5.81
N HIS A 73 6.31 1.26 5.64
CA HIS A 73 5.52 2.19 4.84
C HIS A 73 5.69 3.64 5.35
N LEU A 74 5.87 4.57 4.40
CA LEU A 74 6.23 5.95 4.69
C LEU A 74 5.21 6.66 5.61
N ASP A 75 3.92 6.46 5.34
CA ASP A 75 2.85 7.09 6.12
C ASP A 75 2.81 6.55 7.55
N GLU A 76 3.15 5.27 7.74
CA GLU A 76 3.14 4.63 9.04
C GLU A 76 4.31 5.14 9.89
N VAL A 77 5.51 5.23 9.30
CA VAL A 77 6.68 5.87 9.93
C VAL A 77 6.38 7.31 10.29
N ASN A 78 5.73 8.06 9.40
CA ASN A 78 5.39 9.44 9.66
C ASN A 78 4.34 9.59 10.77
N PHE A 79 3.35 8.70 10.81
CA PHE A 79 2.35 8.66 11.87
C PHE A 79 2.98 8.35 13.23
N LEU A 80 3.84 7.33 13.30
CA LEU A 80 4.62 7.01 14.49
C LEU A 80 5.44 8.21 14.98
N ALA A 81 6.14 8.90 14.07
CA ALA A 81 6.90 10.10 14.43
C ALA A 81 6.00 11.23 14.96
N ASN A 82 4.82 11.41 14.38
CA ASN A 82 3.83 12.40 14.82
C ASN A 82 3.33 12.14 16.24
N ILE A 83 2.99 10.90 16.57
CA ILE A 83 2.49 10.55 17.92
C ILE A 83 3.64 10.55 18.94
N PHE A 84 4.80 10.02 18.58
CA PHE A 84 5.97 9.97 19.45
C PHE A 84 6.50 11.38 19.78
N GLY A 85 6.51 12.28 18.78
CA GLY A 85 6.93 13.67 18.95
C GLY A 85 6.08 14.46 19.94
N LYS A 86 4.83 14.03 20.19
CA LYS A 86 3.90 14.64 21.15
C LYS A 86 4.06 14.10 22.57
N LEU A 87 4.77 12.98 22.76
CA LEU A 87 5.00 12.41 24.08
C LEU A 87 5.94 13.30 24.90
N ARG A 88 5.64 13.40 26.20
CA ARG A 88 6.54 14.00 27.17
C ARG A 88 7.75 13.08 27.39
N GLU A 89 8.88 13.65 27.82
CA GLU A 89 10.12 12.88 28.00
C GLU A 89 9.99 11.80 29.08
N ASP A 90 9.23 12.03 30.16
CA ASP A 90 8.91 11.01 31.17
C ASP A 90 8.12 9.84 30.57
N THR A 91 7.13 10.15 29.73
CA THR A 91 6.34 9.15 29.00
C THR A 91 7.19 8.34 28.02
N LYS A 92 8.18 8.95 27.36
CA LYS A 92 9.13 8.24 26.49
C LYS A 92 10.01 7.25 27.26
N MET A 93 10.39 7.57 28.50
CA MET A 93 11.14 6.65 29.37
C MET A 93 10.30 5.45 29.78
N VAL A 94 9.02 5.65 30.08
CA VAL A 94 8.07 4.54 30.36
C VAL A 94 7.92 3.65 29.13
N LEU A 95 7.75 4.24 27.94
CA LEU A 95 7.66 3.51 26.68
C LEU A 95 8.86 2.58 26.47
N SER A 96 10.08 3.00 26.83
CA SER A 96 11.26 2.13 26.75
C SER A 96 11.10 0.83 27.54
N ALA A 97 10.58 0.89 28.77
CA ALA A 97 10.34 -0.31 29.57
C ALA A 97 9.16 -1.13 29.04
N VAL A 98 8.11 -0.47 28.55
CA VAL A 98 6.98 -1.17 27.91
C VAL A 98 7.46 -2.02 26.74
N ILE A 99 8.40 -1.50 25.95
CA ILE A 99 8.91 -2.27 24.82
C ILE A 99 9.63 -3.55 25.28
N ASP A 100 10.41 -3.47 26.36
CA ASP A 100 11.08 -4.65 26.92
C ASP A 100 10.08 -5.66 27.49
N ILE A 101 8.98 -5.19 28.10
CA ILE A 101 7.92 -6.05 28.67
C ILE A 101 7.20 -6.80 27.56
N GLU A 102 6.77 -6.10 26.51
CA GLU A 102 5.92 -6.65 25.46
C GLU A 102 6.71 -7.32 24.31
N GLY A 103 8.04 -7.15 24.27
CA GLY A 103 8.88 -7.73 23.23
C GLY A 103 8.57 -7.19 21.83
N LEU A 104 8.27 -5.89 21.71
CA LEU A 104 7.82 -5.30 20.45
C LEU A 104 8.89 -5.40 19.35
N SER A 105 8.47 -5.68 18.13
CA SER A 105 9.34 -5.87 16.97
C SER A 105 8.87 -5.17 15.68
N GLU A 106 7.69 -4.53 15.72
CA GLU A 106 7.06 -3.90 14.56
C GLU A 106 6.52 -2.49 14.87
N VAL A 107 6.22 -1.72 13.83
CA VAL A 107 5.78 -0.32 13.96
C VAL A 107 4.34 -0.21 14.46
N ASN A 108 3.42 -1.04 13.96
CA ASN A 108 2.05 -1.15 14.49
C ASN A 108 2.02 -1.44 15.99
N GLN A 109 2.87 -2.36 16.46
CA GLN A 109 3.06 -2.71 17.87
C GLN A 109 3.53 -1.50 18.69
N CYS A 110 4.48 -0.72 18.17
CA CYS A 110 4.93 0.51 18.81
C CYS A 110 3.81 1.57 18.88
N ILE A 111 3.00 1.70 17.82
CA ILE A 111 1.85 2.59 17.78
C ILE A 111 0.83 2.18 18.87
N ASN A 112 0.49 0.88 18.95
CA ASN A 112 -0.41 0.35 19.97
C ASN A 112 0.13 0.57 21.39
N ALA A 113 1.42 0.35 21.61
CA ALA A 113 2.05 0.59 22.92
C ALA A 113 1.93 2.06 23.34
N ILE A 114 2.15 3.01 22.42
CA ILE A 114 2.01 4.45 22.70
C ILE A 114 0.59 4.80 23.15
N TYR A 115 -0.43 4.23 22.50
CA TYR A 115 -1.82 4.50 22.86
C TYR A 115 -2.27 3.80 24.15
N ASN A 116 -1.59 2.73 24.55
CA ASN A 116 -1.89 1.96 25.76
C ASN A 116 -0.95 2.27 26.94
N LEU A 117 -0.20 3.37 26.91
CA LEU A 117 0.72 3.73 28.00
C LEU A 117 0.00 3.93 29.35
N ASP A 118 -1.30 4.21 29.35
CA ASP A 118 -2.14 4.26 30.56
C ASP A 118 -2.38 2.89 31.19
N LYS A 119 -2.09 1.79 30.47
CA LYS A 119 -2.14 0.41 30.97
C LYS A 119 -0.87 -0.02 31.69
N TYR A 120 0.07 0.89 31.93
CA TYR A 120 1.31 0.62 32.65
C TYR A 120 1.48 1.58 33.83
N ALA A 121 1.91 1.03 34.97
CA ALA A 121 2.23 1.80 36.16
C ALA A 121 3.74 1.92 36.35
N LEU A 122 4.19 3.08 36.83
CA LEU A 122 5.58 3.35 37.17
C LEU A 122 5.74 3.46 38.69
N ILE A 123 6.62 2.64 39.27
CA ILE A 123 7.12 2.83 40.64
C ILE A 123 8.41 3.63 40.56
N PRO A 124 8.39 4.93 40.92
CA PRO A 124 9.53 5.80 40.73
C PRO A 124 10.71 5.37 41.62
N LYS A 125 11.94 5.63 41.15
CA LYS A 125 13.22 5.41 41.85
C LYS A 125 13.60 3.95 42.14
N ILE A 126 12.77 2.98 41.77
CA ILE A 126 13.11 1.55 41.84
C ILE A 126 13.85 1.15 40.57
N LYS A 127 15.19 1.20 40.59
CA LYS A 127 16.02 0.98 39.39
C LYS A 127 16.82 -0.32 39.40
N THR A 128 16.68 -1.13 40.45
CA THR A 128 17.42 -2.39 40.59
C THR A 128 16.52 -3.47 41.19
N PRO A 129 16.81 -4.76 40.92
CA PRO A 129 16.09 -5.86 41.54
C PRO A 129 16.10 -5.79 43.07
N VAL A 130 17.22 -5.43 43.69
CA VAL A 130 17.34 -5.30 45.15
C VAL A 130 16.40 -4.21 45.71
N LEU A 131 16.26 -3.08 45.01
CA LEU A 131 15.32 -2.04 45.42
C LEU A 131 13.88 -2.48 45.25
N LEU A 132 13.59 -3.25 44.20
CA LEU A 132 12.26 -3.81 43.95
C LEU A 132 11.89 -4.83 45.03
N GLU A 133 12.78 -5.75 45.38
CA GLU A 133 12.57 -6.71 46.47
C GLU A 133 12.27 -6.00 47.79
N ARG A 134 13.04 -4.97 48.13
CA ARG A 134 12.81 -4.16 49.34
C ARG A 134 11.44 -3.47 49.30
N TYR A 135 11.07 -2.90 48.15
CA TYR A 135 9.76 -2.27 47.97
C TYR A 135 8.62 -3.28 48.13
N MET A 136 8.75 -4.47 47.56
CA MET A 136 7.75 -5.55 47.68
C MET A 136 7.60 -6.07 49.11
N MET A 137 8.69 -6.10 49.89
CA MET A 137 8.62 -6.44 51.33
C MET A 137 7.92 -5.36 52.16
N GLU A 138 8.13 -4.08 51.83
CA GLU A 138 7.53 -2.94 52.54
C GLU A 138 6.04 -2.75 52.17
N TYR A 139 5.67 -3.09 50.93
CA TYR A 139 4.32 -2.96 50.38
C TYR A 139 3.82 -4.29 49.78
N PRO A 140 3.53 -5.31 50.60
CA PRO A 140 3.16 -6.65 50.13
C PRO A 140 1.82 -6.69 49.36
N ASP A 141 0.94 -5.72 49.59
CA ASP A 141 -0.34 -5.58 48.88
C ASP A 141 -0.22 -4.83 47.54
N SER A 142 1.00 -4.43 47.14
CA SER A 142 1.22 -3.72 45.88
C SER A 142 0.91 -4.62 44.68
N PRO A 143 0.14 -4.14 43.67
CA PRO A 143 -0.12 -4.90 42.45
C PRO A 143 1.13 -5.35 41.71
N ALA A 144 2.27 -4.67 41.92
CA ALA A 144 3.54 -5.01 41.30
C ALA A 144 4.12 -6.36 41.75
N VAL A 145 3.75 -6.86 42.94
CA VAL A 145 4.32 -8.09 43.54
C VAL A 145 4.08 -9.32 42.67
N ASN A 146 2.94 -9.37 41.96
CA ASN A 146 2.54 -10.52 41.16
C ASN A 146 2.72 -10.28 39.65
N LYS A 147 3.45 -9.24 39.26
CA LYS A 147 3.52 -8.80 37.86
C LYS A 147 4.96 -8.66 37.38
N SER A 148 5.16 -9.13 36.15
CA SER A 148 6.43 -8.93 35.45
C SER A 148 6.52 -7.50 34.94
N GLY A 149 7.73 -6.98 34.84
CA GLY A 149 7.96 -5.59 34.50
C GLY A 149 9.40 -5.36 34.07
N SER A 150 9.70 -4.13 33.68
CA SER A 150 11.05 -3.74 33.25
C SER A 150 11.47 -2.44 33.94
N PHE A 151 12.78 -2.25 34.07
CA PHE A 151 13.38 -1.05 34.65
C PHE A 151 13.62 -0.01 33.56
N CYS A 152 13.27 1.25 33.84
CA CYS A 152 13.69 2.40 33.05
C CYS A 152 14.46 3.40 33.91
N GLU A 153 14.91 4.50 33.29
CA GLU A 153 15.63 5.56 34.00
C GLU A 153 14.79 6.18 35.14
N MET A 154 13.47 6.13 35.07
CA MET A 154 12.60 6.67 36.12
C MET A 154 12.32 5.70 37.27
N GLY A 155 12.36 4.39 37.03
CA GLY A 155 11.94 3.39 38.01
C GLY A 155 11.51 2.06 37.39
N TYR A 156 10.65 1.31 38.09
CA TYR A 156 10.16 0.02 37.66
C TYR A 156 8.76 0.17 37.04
N VAL A 157 8.59 -0.30 35.82
CA VAL A 157 7.33 -0.25 35.07
C VAL A 157 6.75 -1.66 35.01
N TYR A 158 5.45 -1.80 35.22
CA TYR A 158 4.74 -3.07 35.12
C TYR A 158 3.35 -2.83 34.53
N ASP A 159 2.78 -3.86 33.90
CA ASP A 159 1.45 -3.80 33.31
C ASP A 159 0.37 -3.68 34.40
N ILE A 160 -0.73 -2.98 34.14
CA ILE A 160 -1.88 -2.88 35.06
C ILE A 160 -3.20 -3.22 34.40
N GLY A 161 -3.21 -3.46 33.09
CA GLY A 161 -4.42 -3.82 32.36
C GLY A 161 -4.11 -4.50 31.04
N THR A 162 -5.18 -4.89 30.34
CA THR A 162 -5.09 -5.48 29.01
C THR A 162 -4.82 -4.40 27.97
N VAL A 163 -3.86 -4.66 27.09
CA VAL A 163 -3.55 -3.81 25.92
C VAL A 163 -4.64 -4.00 24.86
N GLU A 164 -5.11 -2.91 24.29
CA GLU A 164 -6.05 -2.91 23.17
C GLU A 164 -5.31 -2.72 21.83
N GLU A 165 -5.68 -3.48 20.81
CA GLU A 165 -5.20 -3.27 19.44
C GLU A 165 -5.97 -2.10 18.80
N ILE A 166 -5.30 -0.95 18.69
CA ILE A 166 -5.89 0.30 18.16
C ILE A 166 -5.54 0.47 16.68
N TYR A 167 -4.42 -0.10 16.25
CA TYR A 167 -3.93 -0.07 14.89
C TYR A 167 -3.40 -1.46 14.49
N ASP A 168 -3.95 -1.99 13.41
CA ASP A 168 -3.73 -3.34 12.87
C ASP A 168 -2.65 -3.38 11.78
N GLY A 169 -2.01 -2.25 11.47
CA GLY A 169 -1.08 -2.12 10.33
C GLY A 169 -1.74 -1.63 9.05
N ASN A 170 -3.08 -1.51 8.99
CA ASN A 170 -3.75 -1.07 7.77
C ASN A 170 -3.51 0.42 7.49
N ILE A 171 -2.72 0.72 6.45
CA ILE A 171 -2.37 2.08 6.03
C ILE A 171 -3.58 3.00 5.77
N ASN A 172 -4.75 2.43 5.48
CA ASN A 172 -5.97 3.20 5.25
C ASN A 172 -6.54 3.80 6.55
N ARG A 173 -6.25 3.19 7.70
CA ARG A 173 -6.63 3.70 9.02
C ARG A 173 -5.73 4.83 9.52
N ILE A 174 -4.59 5.09 8.85
CA ILE A 174 -3.69 6.20 9.20
C ILE A 174 -4.42 7.54 9.02
N PRO A 175 -4.39 8.44 10.02
CA PRO A 175 -4.99 9.77 9.92
C PRO A 175 -4.49 10.56 8.71
N LYS A 176 -5.40 11.24 8.01
CA LYS A 176 -5.11 11.99 6.77
C LYS A 176 -3.96 13.00 6.91
N ASN A 177 -3.79 13.61 8.10
CA ASN A 177 -2.72 14.57 8.38
C ASN A 177 -1.33 13.92 8.57
N SER A 178 -1.28 12.59 8.69
CA SER A 178 -0.03 11.81 8.77
C SER A 178 0.32 11.14 7.45
N LYS A 179 -0.59 11.13 6.47
CA LYS A 179 -0.32 10.64 5.12
C LYS A 179 0.52 11.65 4.33
N VAL A 180 1.76 11.27 4.03
CA VAL A 180 2.78 12.08 3.35
C VAL A 180 3.28 11.46 2.07
N CYS A 181 3.00 10.17 1.85
CA CYS A 181 3.18 9.53 0.55
C CYS A 181 2.30 10.27 -0.47
N PRO A 182 2.89 10.87 -1.52
CA PRO A 182 2.11 11.64 -2.46
C PRO A 182 1.16 10.74 -3.25
N LEU A 183 -0.02 11.28 -3.54
CA LEU A 183 -0.94 10.65 -4.48
C LEU A 183 -0.27 10.69 -5.84
N PHE A 184 -0.06 9.51 -6.43
CA PHE A 184 0.51 9.38 -7.76
C PHE A 184 -0.43 10.02 -8.79
N GLU A 185 0.09 10.94 -9.60
CA GLU A 185 -0.61 11.36 -10.82
C GLU A 185 -0.26 10.34 -11.92
N PRO A 186 -1.24 9.54 -12.40
CA PRO A 186 -0.99 8.55 -13.44
C PRO A 186 -0.39 9.19 -14.67
N PHE A 187 0.48 8.46 -15.38
CA PHE A 187 0.92 8.84 -16.72
C PHE A 187 -0.30 9.26 -17.57
N GLN A 188 -0.23 10.43 -18.19
CA GLN A 188 -1.32 10.97 -19.00
C GLN A 188 -0.87 11.02 -20.46
N GLU A 189 -1.50 10.22 -21.32
CA GLU A 189 -1.23 10.21 -22.77
C GLU A 189 -1.40 11.59 -23.42
N LYS A 190 -2.29 12.43 -22.88
CA LYS A 190 -2.52 13.80 -23.33
C LYS A 190 -1.29 14.69 -23.28
N ASN A 191 -0.27 14.30 -22.51
CA ASN A 191 0.99 15.04 -22.38
C ASN A 191 1.97 14.72 -23.53
N LEU A 192 1.69 13.70 -24.35
CA LEU A 192 2.50 13.32 -25.50
C LEU A 192 2.19 14.18 -26.72
N SER A 193 3.12 14.24 -27.69
CA SER A 193 2.86 14.90 -28.96
C SER A 193 1.70 14.22 -29.72
N GLN A 194 0.94 14.99 -30.50
CA GLN A 194 -0.18 14.46 -31.29
C GLN A 194 0.25 13.31 -32.20
N LYS A 195 1.44 13.43 -32.80
CA LYS A 195 2.03 12.39 -33.65
C LYS A 195 2.23 11.07 -32.91
N THR A 196 2.70 11.13 -31.67
CA THR A 196 2.90 9.95 -30.82
C THR A 196 1.56 9.35 -30.41
N GLN A 197 0.57 10.18 -30.04
CA GLN A 197 -0.79 9.72 -29.74
C GLN A 197 -1.42 8.98 -30.94
N ASP A 198 -1.29 9.50 -32.16
CA ASP A 198 -1.89 8.90 -33.35
C ASP A 198 -1.22 7.56 -33.71
N LYS A 199 0.10 7.46 -33.54
CA LYS A 199 0.83 6.19 -33.68
C LYS A 199 0.41 5.18 -32.62
N LEU A 200 0.31 5.59 -31.36
CA LEU A 200 -0.14 4.72 -30.27
C LEU A 200 -1.55 4.17 -30.55
N LYS A 201 -2.49 5.02 -31.00
CA LYS A 201 -3.83 4.55 -31.40
C LYS A 201 -3.79 3.48 -32.48
N THR A 202 -2.85 3.59 -33.43
CA THR A 202 -2.69 2.58 -34.49
C THR A 202 -2.15 1.26 -33.93
N ILE A 203 -1.16 1.31 -33.03
CA ILE A 203 -0.58 0.13 -32.38
C ILE A 203 -1.58 -0.56 -31.46
N LEU A 204 -2.31 0.23 -30.66
CA LEU A 204 -3.32 -0.27 -29.73
C LEU A 204 -4.57 -0.81 -30.43
N ALA A 205 -4.81 -0.42 -31.68
CA ALA A 205 -5.87 -1.01 -32.51
C ALA A 205 -5.46 -2.36 -33.12
N ASP A 206 -4.16 -2.61 -33.30
CA ASP A 206 -3.63 -3.90 -33.76
C ASP A 206 -3.45 -4.85 -32.57
N VAL A 207 -4.58 -5.17 -31.93
CA VAL A 207 -4.61 -6.03 -30.74
C VAL A 207 -4.30 -7.48 -31.16
N PRO A 208 -3.39 -8.19 -30.48
CA PRO A 208 -3.11 -9.58 -30.79
C PRO A 208 -4.39 -10.42 -30.70
N HIS A 209 -4.66 -11.24 -31.71
CA HIS A 209 -5.84 -12.12 -31.77
C HIS A 209 -5.71 -13.38 -30.90
N THR A 210 -4.91 -13.32 -29.84
CA THR A 210 -4.70 -14.43 -28.91
C THR A 210 -5.77 -14.44 -27.82
N GLU A 211 -6.26 -15.62 -27.46
CA GLU A 211 -7.13 -15.80 -26.30
C GLU A 211 -6.36 -15.46 -25.01
N GLY A 212 -6.98 -14.70 -24.10
CA GLY A 212 -6.43 -14.40 -22.77
C GLY A 212 -6.47 -12.92 -22.37
N PHE A 213 -5.90 -12.62 -21.21
CA PHE A 213 -5.72 -11.26 -20.71
C PHE A 213 -4.36 -10.72 -21.18
N GLN A 214 -4.34 -9.57 -21.87
CA GLN A 214 -3.11 -8.96 -22.34
C GLN A 214 -3.09 -7.47 -22.05
N ALA A 215 -1.90 -6.92 -21.85
CA ALA A 215 -1.72 -5.49 -21.67
C ALA A 215 -0.54 -4.96 -22.49
N TYR A 216 -0.71 -3.78 -23.09
CA TYR A 216 0.37 -3.08 -23.78
C TYR A 216 1.21 -2.31 -22.75
N ILE A 217 2.40 -2.82 -22.47
CA ILE A 217 3.33 -2.25 -21.50
C ILE A 217 4.34 -1.38 -22.25
N ALA A 218 4.38 -0.09 -21.92
CA ALA A 218 5.21 0.88 -22.61
C ALA A 218 6.16 1.61 -21.66
N ASN A 219 7.37 1.89 -22.15
CA ASN A 219 8.40 2.63 -21.43
C ASN A 219 8.08 4.14 -21.42
N THR A 220 7.80 4.69 -20.25
CA THR A 220 7.38 6.10 -20.10
C THR A 220 8.51 7.09 -20.35
N ASP A 221 9.77 6.74 -20.06
CA ASP A 221 10.92 7.61 -20.37
C ASP A 221 11.12 7.72 -21.89
N ALA A 222 10.96 6.62 -22.62
CA ALA A 222 11.00 6.62 -24.08
C ALA A 222 9.84 7.42 -24.68
N LEU A 223 8.63 7.25 -24.15
CA LEU A 223 7.45 7.99 -24.61
C LEU A 223 7.59 9.50 -24.41
N GLN A 224 8.19 9.95 -23.30
CA GLN A 224 8.50 11.37 -23.06
C GLN A 224 9.50 11.93 -24.08
N GLN A 225 10.28 11.07 -24.72
CA GLN A 225 11.20 11.42 -25.81
C GLN A 225 10.57 11.22 -27.20
N ASP A 226 9.24 11.08 -27.27
CA ASP A 226 8.47 10.78 -28.50
C ASP A 226 8.90 9.48 -29.20
N GLU A 227 9.45 8.53 -28.45
CA GLU A 227 9.82 7.19 -28.91
C GLU A 227 8.86 6.15 -28.32
N ILE A 228 8.31 5.26 -29.17
CA ILE A 228 7.37 4.22 -28.72
C ILE A 228 8.15 2.93 -28.53
N LYS A 229 8.52 2.64 -27.29
CA LYS A 229 9.04 1.33 -26.87
C LYS A 229 8.02 0.66 -25.97
N GLY A 230 7.30 -0.30 -26.50
CA GLY A 230 6.28 -1.04 -25.78
C GLY A 230 5.87 -2.31 -26.51
N GLU A 231 5.32 -3.25 -25.76
CA GLU A 231 4.98 -4.59 -26.23
C GLU A 231 3.67 -5.05 -25.59
N TRP A 232 2.89 -5.85 -26.34
CA TRP A 232 1.76 -6.58 -25.77
C TRP A 232 2.28 -7.76 -24.96
N VAL A 233 1.94 -7.78 -23.68
CA VAL A 233 2.33 -8.83 -22.74
C VAL A 233 1.09 -9.63 -22.36
N SER A 234 1.18 -10.95 -22.46
CA SER A 234 0.14 -11.85 -21.97
C SER A 234 0.27 -12.06 -20.46
N PHE A 235 -0.86 -12.06 -19.77
CA PHE A 235 -0.99 -12.40 -18.35
C PHE A 235 -1.96 -13.58 -18.17
N PRO A 236 -1.81 -14.37 -17.10
CA PRO A 236 -0.74 -14.27 -16.11
C PRO A 236 0.64 -14.62 -16.68
N THR A 237 1.68 -14.07 -16.08
CA THR A 237 3.08 -14.23 -16.50
C THR A 237 3.99 -14.42 -15.30
N ASP A 238 5.29 -14.54 -15.52
CA ASP A 238 6.28 -14.72 -14.47
C ASP A 238 7.35 -13.62 -14.47
N THR A 239 8.12 -13.55 -13.39
CA THR A 239 9.19 -12.55 -13.21
C THR A 239 10.26 -12.63 -14.29
N HIS A 240 10.55 -13.81 -14.83
CA HIS A 240 11.57 -13.98 -15.87
C HIS A 240 11.07 -13.38 -17.19
N THR A 241 9.85 -13.72 -17.58
CA THR A 241 9.22 -13.25 -18.81
C THR A 241 9.05 -11.73 -18.80
N ILE A 242 8.61 -11.14 -17.68
CA ILE A 242 8.46 -9.68 -17.59
C ILE A 242 9.82 -8.96 -17.62
N GLN A 243 10.89 -9.57 -17.10
CA GLN A 243 12.25 -9.02 -17.21
C GLN A 243 12.73 -9.00 -18.66
N GLU A 244 12.50 -10.07 -19.42
CA GLU A 244 12.84 -10.08 -20.85
C GLU A 244 12.05 -9.04 -21.64
N VAL A 245 10.77 -8.82 -21.30
CA VAL A 245 9.97 -7.73 -21.88
C VAL A 245 10.65 -6.39 -21.58
N PHE A 246 11.02 -6.14 -20.33
CA PHE A 246 11.69 -4.90 -19.91
C PHE A 246 12.99 -4.65 -20.68
N GLU A 247 13.79 -5.70 -20.91
CA GLU A 247 14.98 -5.59 -21.75
C GLU A 247 14.65 -5.22 -23.20
N ARG A 248 13.64 -5.85 -23.81
CA ARG A 248 13.22 -5.57 -25.20
C ARG A 248 12.67 -4.16 -25.38
N ILE A 249 11.93 -3.64 -24.42
CA ILE A 249 11.40 -2.25 -24.45
C ILE A 249 12.38 -1.22 -23.88
N GLU A 250 13.62 -1.65 -23.59
CA GLU A 250 14.70 -0.84 -23.03
C GLU A 250 14.30 -0.10 -21.72
N LEU A 251 13.48 -0.74 -20.89
CA LEU A 251 13.04 -0.20 -19.62
C LEU A 251 14.13 -0.38 -18.56
N THR A 252 14.89 0.68 -18.32
CA THR A 252 15.99 0.66 -17.34
C THR A 252 15.53 0.87 -15.90
N ASP A 253 14.36 1.47 -15.69
CA ASP A 253 13.73 1.66 -14.39
C ASP A 253 12.38 0.92 -14.41
N PRO A 254 12.25 -0.21 -13.70
CA PRO A 254 11.08 -1.08 -13.82
C PRO A 254 9.79 -0.43 -13.31
N PHE A 255 9.86 0.77 -12.71
CA PHE A 255 8.69 1.53 -12.27
C PHE A 255 8.28 2.64 -13.24
N LYS A 256 9.02 2.81 -14.35
CA LYS A 256 8.74 3.82 -15.38
C LYS A 256 8.03 3.22 -16.59
N TYR A 257 7.06 2.35 -16.36
CA TYR A 257 6.19 1.84 -17.41
C TYR A 257 4.79 2.44 -17.30
N ALA A 258 4.00 2.30 -18.37
CA ALA A 258 2.57 2.58 -18.39
C ALA A 258 1.82 1.45 -19.10
N CYS A 259 0.62 1.13 -18.61
CA CYS A 259 -0.31 0.21 -19.23
C CYS A 259 -1.25 0.97 -20.18
N LEU A 260 -0.92 1.04 -21.48
CA LEU A 260 -1.66 1.91 -22.42
C LEU A 260 -2.86 1.23 -23.08
N GLY A 261 -3.01 -0.08 -22.90
CA GLY A 261 -4.14 -0.83 -23.44
C GLY A 261 -4.26 -2.17 -22.76
N VAL A 262 -5.49 -2.65 -22.63
CA VAL A 262 -5.80 -3.98 -22.10
C VAL A 262 -6.75 -4.67 -23.05
N GLN A 263 -6.46 -5.93 -23.36
CA GLN A 263 -7.35 -6.85 -24.04
C GLN A 263 -7.74 -7.93 -23.04
N SER A 264 -9.05 -8.20 -22.93
CA SER A 264 -9.57 -9.26 -22.08
C SER A 264 -10.81 -9.87 -22.72
N SER A 265 -11.04 -11.15 -22.44
CA SER A 265 -12.29 -11.84 -22.77
C SER A 265 -13.48 -11.33 -21.93
N VAL A 266 -13.21 -10.67 -20.79
CA VAL A 266 -14.24 -10.08 -19.93
C VAL A 266 -14.59 -8.69 -20.46
N GLU A 267 -15.81 -8.56 -20.97
CA GLU A 267 -16.24 -7.29 -21.57
C GLU A 267 -16.40 -6.19 -20.50
N GLY A 268 -15.90 -4.99 -20.82
CA GLY A 268 -15.88 -3.83 -19.93
C GLY A 268 -14.68 -3.79 -18.97
N LEU A 269 -13.92 -4.88 -18.82
CA LEU A 269 -12.77 -4.93 -17.90
C LEU A 269 -11.65 -3.96 -18.32
N SER A 270 -11.32 -3.93 -19.61
CA SER A 270 -10.25 -3.07 -20.15
C SER A 270 -10.46 -1.59 -19.85
N GLU A 271 -11.73 -1.13 -19.82
CA GLU A 271 -12.08 0.27 -19.53
C GLU A 271 -11.86 0.66 -18.06
N LYS A 272 -11.71 -0.33 -17.17
CA LYS A 272 -11.50 -0.13 -15.73
C LYS A 272 -10.03 -0.17 -15.33
N ILE A 273 -9.15 -0.61 -16.24
CA ILE A 273 -7.72 -0.59 -16.01
C ILE A 273 -7.17 0.78 -16.41
N VAL A 274 -6.38 1.37 -15.51
CA VAL A 274 -5.75 2.67 -15.73
C VAL A 274 -4.27 2.49 -16.06
N ALA A 275 -3.68 3.47 -16.73
CA ALA A 275 -2.29 3.36 -17.18
C ALA A 275 -1.25 3.18 -16.06
N SER A 276 -1.62 3.58 -14.84
CA SER A 276 -0.85 3.43 -13.61
C SER A 276 -1.01 2.09 -12.89
N THR A 277 -1.82 1.16 -13.38
CA THR A 277 -2.09 -0.07 -12.64
C THR A 277 -0.79 -0.88 -12.48
N HIS A 278 -0.52 -1.34 -11.25
CA HIS A 278 0.67 -2.11 -10.94
C HIS A 278 0.68 -3.45 -11.69
N LEU A 279 1.82 -3.91 -12.21
CA LEU A 279 1.88 -5.16 -12.97
C LEU A 279 1.46 -6.38 -12.15
N ASP A 280 1.81 -6.42 -10.86
CA ASP A 280 1.33 -7.50 -9.96
C ASP A 280 -0.20 -7.51 -9.83
N ILE A 281 -0.84 -6.34 -9.81
CA ILE A 281 -2.30 -6.24 -9.77
C ILE A 281 -2.89 -6.75 -11.10
N LEU A 282 -2.29 -6.39 -12.24
CA LEU A 282 -2.70 -6.91 -13.55
C LEU A 282 -2.54 -8.42 -13.63
N ASN A 283 -1.41 -8.93 -13.16
CA ASN A 283 -1.11 -10.35 -13.13
C ASN A 283 -2.14 -11.10 -12.28
N TYR A 284 -2.40 -10.60 -11.07
CA TYR A 284 -3.37 -11.23 -10.19
C TYR A 284 -4.82 -11.13 -10.70
N ILE A 285 -5.21 -10.01 -11.33
CA ILE A 285 -6.51 -9.91 -12.02
C ILE A 285 -6.62 -10.98 -13.11
N ALA A 286 -5.56 -11.20 -13.90
CA ALA A 286 -5.56 -12.21 -14.94
C ALA A 286 -5.70 -13.63 -14.35
N GLU A 287 -4.96 -13.97 -13.29
CA GLU A 287 -5.09 -15.25 -12.58
C GLU A 287 -6.51 -15.49 -12.06
N GLU A 288 -7.11 -14.48 -11.42
CA GLU A 288 -8.46 -14.58 -10.86
C GLU A 288 -9.53 -14.68 -11.96
N VAL A 289 -9.36 -13.97 -13.08
CA VAL A 289 -10.26 -14.07 -14.24
C VAL A 289 -10.15 -15.45 -14.90
N GLU A 290 -8.95 -15.99 -15.08
CA GLU A 290 -8.75 -17.35 -15.58
C GLU A 290 -9.38 -18.37 -14.64
N GLY A 291 -9.09 -18.27 -13.34
CA GLY A 291 -9.67 -19.11 -12.30
C GLY A 291 -11.19 -19.06 -12.29
N LEU A 292 -11.78 -17.89 -12.53
CA LEU A 292 -13.23 -17.72 -12.64
C LEU A 292 -13.81 -18.35 -13.91
N ALA A 293 -13.09 -18.29 -15.04
CA ALA A 293 -13.50 -18.94 -16.29
C ALA A 293 -13.48 -20.47 -16.20
N TYR A 294 -12.60 -21.04 -15.36
CA TYR A 294 -12.57 -22.49 -15.09
C TYR A 294 -13.66 -22.97 -14.12
N ARG A 295 -14.29 -22.09 -13.35
CA ARG A 295 -15.41 -22.45 -12.47
C ARG A 295 -16.67 -22.66 -13.31
N ASP A 296 -17.27 -23.85 -13.24
CA ASP A 296 -18.57 -24.11 -13.87
C ASP A 296 -19.63 -23.18 -13.25
N GLY A 297 -20.03 -22.13 -13.98
CA GLY A 297 -21.06 -21.20 -13.50
C GLY A 297 -21.12 -19.87 -14.24
N ASP A 298 -21.89 -18.94 -13.65
CA ASP A 298 -22.16 -17.62 -14.22
C ASP A 298 -21.10 -16.58 -13.82
N GLY A 299 -19.96 -17.02 -13.30
CA GLY A 299 -18.94 -16.16 -12.69
C GLY A 299 -18.52 -15.00 -13.59
N ILE A 300 -18.09 -15.30 -14.82
CA ILE A 300 -17.69 -14.27 -15.79
C ILE A 300 -18.86 -13.32 -16.11
N ALA A 301 -20.06 -13.85 -16.34
CA ALA A 301 -21.23 -13.04 -16.63
C ALA A 301 -21.64 -12.14 -15.46
N ILE A 302 -21.47 -12.62 -14.22
CA ILE A 302 -21.67 -11.85 -12.99
C ILE A 302 -20.62 -10.76 -12.88
N LEU A 303 -19.33 -11.07 -13.12
CA LEU A 303 -18.25 -10.08 -13.10
C LEU A 303 -18.49 -8.95 -14.10
N GLU A 304 -18.83 -9.29 -15.34
CA GLU A 304 -19.20 -8.29 -16.37
C GLU A 304 -20.39 -7.43 -15.93
N SER A 305 -21.39 -8.06 -15.32
CA SER A 305 -22.56 -7.36 -14.78
C SER A 305 -22.18 -6.41 -13.64
N CYS A 306 -21.26 -6.81 -12.76
CA CYS A 306 -20.74 -5.98 -11.69
C CYS A 306 -19.98 -4.77 -12.24
N ILE A 307 -19.14 -4.97 -13.26
CA ILE A 307 -18.39 -3.90 -13.94
C ILE A 307 -19.33 -2.88 -14.61
N GLU A 308 -20.44 -3.34 -15.17
CA GLU A 308 -21.48 -2.50 -15.77
C GLU A 308 -22.30 -1.74 -14.71
N ALA A 309 -22.74 -2.44 -13.66
CA ALA A 309 -23.67 -1.91 -12.66
C ALA A 309 -22.99 -0.98 -11.64
N PHE A 310 -21.74 -1.27 -11.26
CA PHE A 310 -21.02 -0.55 -10.23
C PHE A 310 -19.96 0.38 -10.82
N LYS A 311 -19.84 1.57 -10.22
CA LYS A 311 -18.72 2.46 -10.52
C LYS A 311 -17.46 1.90 -9.86
N SER A 312 -16.56 1.33 -10.66
CA SER A 312 -15.17 1.13 -10.27
C SER A 312 -14.33 2.34 -10.68
N ASN A 313 -13.51 2.82 -9.75
CA ASN A 313 -12.55 3.90 -9.99
C ASN A 313 -11.10 3.38 -9.91
N HIS A 314 -10.90 2.14 -9.45
CA HIS A 314 -9.59 1.55 -9.23
C HIS A 314 -9.55 0.09 -9.69
N SER A 315 -8.41 -0.38 -10.18
CA SER A 315 -8.26 -1.78 -10.62
C SER A 315 -8.46 -2.79 -9.48
N LEU A 316 -8.21 -2.40 -8.22
CA LEU A 316 -8.51 -3.23 -7.05
C LEU A 316 -10.01 -3.48 -6.85
N ASP A 317 -10.89 -2.63 -7.39
CA ASP A 317 -12.34 -2.86 -7.35
C ASP A 317 -12.71 -4.14 -8.14
N ILE A 318 -11.95 -4.46 -9.19
CA ILE A 318 -12.15 -5.69 -9.98
C ILE A 318 -11.88 -6.94 -9.13
N LEU A 319 -10.76 -6.96 -8.40
CA LEU A 319 -10.44 -8.06 -7.50
C LEU A 319 -11.52 -8.20 -6.41
N ASN A 320 -11.96 -7.09 -5.84
CA ASN A 320 -13.08 -7.11 -4.89
C ASN A 320 -14.37 -7.64 -5.52
N PHE A 321 -14.67 -7.33 -6.79
CA PHE A 321 -15.84 -7.92 -7.45
C PHE A 321 -15.71 -9.43 -7.63
N ILE A 322 -14.53 -9.93 -8.03
CA ILE A 322 -14.29 -11.36 -8.21
C ILE A 322 -14.45 -12.11 -6.88
N GLU A 323 -13.85 -11.59 -5.81
CA GLU A 323 -13.91 -12.21 -4.47
C GLU A 323 -15.34 -12.25 -3.91
N ASN A 324 -16.20 -11.32 -4.32
CA ASN A 324 -17.58 -11.21 -3.85
C ASN A 324 -18.61 -11.71 -4.88
N ILE A 325 -18.22 -12.54 -5.86
CA ILE A 325 -19.17 -13.06 -6.86
C ILE A 325 -20.34 -13.82 -6.23
N ASP A 326 -20.10 -14.49 -5.10
CA ASP A 326 -21.10 -15.22 -4.32
C ASP A 326 -22.17 -14.32 -3.67
N CYS A 327 -21.88 -13.03 -3.50
CA CYS A 327 -22.84 -12.03 -3.06
C CYS A 327 -23.88 -11.69 -4.13
N PHE A 328 -23.71 -12.19 -5.36
CA PHE A 328 -24.56 -11.86 -6.50
C PHE A 328 -25.21 -13.09 -7.14
N ARG A 329 -26.35 -12.86 -7.78
CA ARG A 329 -27.06 -13.83 -8.59
C ARG A 329 -27.49 -13.21 -9.91
N LEU A 330 -27.28 -13.93 -11.00
CA LEU A 330 -27.67 -13.48 -12.33
C LEU A 330 -28.98 -14.16 -12.78
N ALA A 331 -29.98 -13.35 -13.11
CA ALA A 331 -31.23 -13.82 -13.70
C ALA A 331 -31.27 -13.49 -15.21
N ARG A 332 -31.15 -14.53 -16.04
CA ARG A 332 -31.06 -14.44 -17.52
C ARG A 332 -32.32 -14.84 -18.25
N ASN A 333 -33.03 -15.86 -17.77
CA ASN A 333 -34.23 -16.37 -18.44
C ASN A 333 -35.44 -15.51 -18.08
N LYS A 334 -36.46 -15.51 -18.95
CA LYS A 334 -37.66 -14.69 -18.79
C LYS A 334 -38.33 -14.87 -17.42
N GLN A 335 -38.41 -16.10 -16.92
CA GLN A 335 -39.07 -16.41 -15.66
C GLN A 335 -38.30 -15.84 -14.47
N ASN A 336 -37.01 -16.08 -14.37
CA ASN A 336 -36.17 -15.58 -13.28
C ASN A 336 -36.07 -14.05 -13.32
N MET A 337 -35.99 -13.46 -14.53
CA MET A 337 -36.04 -12.01 -14.70
C MET A 337 -37.37 -11.43 -14.22
N GLN A 338 -38.49 -12.11 -14.48
CA GLN A 338 -39.80 -11.72 -13.98
C GLN A 338 -39.84 -11.75 -12.45
N GLU A 339 -39.29 -12.79 -11.84
CA GLU A 339 -39.24 -12.92 -10.39
C GLU A 339 -38.43 -11.79 -9.74
N VAL A 340 -37.29 -11.41 -10.32
CA VAL A 340 -36.49 -10.28 -9.83
C VAL A 340 -37.22 -8.96 -10.05
N ALA A 341 -37.79 -8.72 -11.23
CA ALA A 341 -38.54 -7.51 -11.53
C ALA A 341 -39.75 -7.31 -10.58
N ASN A 342 -40.46 -8.40 -10.25
CA ASN A 342 -41.56 -8.37 -9.29
C ASN A 342 -41.08 -8.06 -7.87
N ARG A 343 -39.88 -8.55 -7.49
CA ARG A 343 -39.31 -8.36 -6.15
C ARG A 343 -38.84 -6.93 -5.89
N TYR A 344 -38.21 -6.29 -6.87
CA TYR A 344 -37.61 -4.94 -6.74
C TYR A 344 -38.40 -3.84 -7.46
N MET A 345 -39.72 -4.04 -7.57
CA MET A 345 -40.62 -3.09 -8.21
C MET A 345 -40.60 -1.75 -7.47
N GLY A 346 -40.29 -0.65 -8.18
CA GLY A 346 -40.23 0.70 -7.64
C GLY A 346 -38.82 1.28 -7.49
N GLU A 347 -37.81 0.44 -7.25
CA GLU A 347 -36.40 0.87 -7.17
C GLU A 347 -35.68 0.75 -8.52
N MET A 348 -36.21 -0.09 -9.40
CA MET A 348 -35.55 -0.46 -10.65
C MET A 348 -36.07 0.31 -11.87
N LYS A 349 -35.15 0.84 -12.69
CA LYS A 349 -35.47 1.43 -14.00
C LYS A 349 -35.37 0.36 -15.09
N LEU A 350 -36.51 -0.17 -15.53
CA LEU A 350 -36.55 -1.14 -16.62
C LEU A 350 -36.39 -0.47 -18.00
N PRO A 351 -35.59 -1.04 -18.92
CA PRO A 351 -35.58 -0.62 -20.31
C PRO A 351 -36.96 -0.78 -20.97
N LYS A 352 -37.32 0.16 -21.84
CA LYS A 352 -38.62 0.15 -22.56
C LYS A 352 -38.86 -1.14 -23.35
N SER A 353 -37.80 -1.76 -23.88
CA SER A 353 -37.86 -3.02 -24.62
C SER A 353 -38.36 -4.20 -23.76
N LEU A 354 -38.07 -4.18 -22.45
CA LEU A 354 -38.45 -5.23 -21.51
C LEU A 354 -39.80 -4.97 -20.83
N ALA A 355 -40.22 -3.71 -20.73
CA ALA A 355 -41.51 -3.34 -20.16
C ALA A 355 -42.70 -4.03 -20.87
N ASN A 356 -42.56 -4.36 -22.16
CA ASN A 356 -43.59 -5.05 -22.95
C ASN A 356 -43.54 -6.59 -22.84
N HIS A 357 -42.46 -7.15 -22.28
CA HIS A 357 -42.22 -8.60 -22.24
C HIS A 357 -42.23 -9.17 -20.82
N ILE A 358 -42.04 -8.32 -19.81
CA ILE A 358 -42.04 -8.64 -18.39
C ILE A 358 -43.37 -8.16 -17.79
N HIS A 359 -44.23 -9.09 -17.37
CA HIS A 359 -45.51 -8.85 -16.72
C HIS A 359 -45.33 -8.68 -15.22
N ILE A 360 -45.26 -7.44 -14.76
CA ILE A 360 -45.06 -7.13 -13.36
C ILE A 360 -46.35 -7.36 -12.57
N ASP A 361 -46.44 -8.48 -11.86
CA ASP A 361 -47.56 -8.78 -10.96
C ASP A 361 -47.28 -8.16 -9.59
N ILE A 362 -48.16 -7.25 -9.16
CA ILE A 362 -48.06 -6.57 -7.86
C ILE A 362 -48.55 -7.53 -6.77
N PRO A 363 -47.67 -8.03 -5.87
CA PRO A 363 -48.12 -8.82 -4.73
C PRO A 363 -48.93 -7.94 -3.78
N SER A 364 -49.98 -8.51 -3.18
CA SER A 364 -50.87 -7.83 -2.23
C SER A 364 -50.24 -7.52 -0.87
N SER A 365 -49.00 -7.96 -0.63
CA SER A 365 -48.20 -7.62 0.56
C SER A 365 -46.80 -7.18 0.14
N GLU A 366 -46.44 -5.94 0.50
CA GLU A 366 -45.07 -5.43 0.35
C GLU A 366 -44.13 -6.28 1.21
N LYS A 367 -43.18 -6.97 0.56
CA LYS A 367 -42.06 -7.56 1.27
C LYS A 367 -41.08 -6.43 1.57
N GLU A 368 -40.79 -6.16 2.84
CA GLU A 368 -39.72 -5.23 3.20
C GLU A 368 -38.40 -5.78 2.63
N LEU A 369 -37.86 -5.08 1.62
CA LEU A 369 -36.53 -5.36 1.10
C LEU A 369 -35.52 -5.07 2.22
N LYS A 370 -34.58 -5.98 2.42
CA LYS A 370 -33.45 -5.66 3.30
C LYS A 370 -32.64 -4.55 2.66
N ARG A 371 -32.09 -3.65 3.47
CA ARG A 371 -31.21 -2.56 3.02
C ARG A 371 -30.06 -3.03 2.11
N ASP A 372 -29.67 -4.29 2.26
CA ASP A 372 -28.51 -4.89 1.63
C ASP A 372 -28.86 -5.56 0.29
N GLU A 373 -30.15 -5.82 0.03
CA GLU A 373 -30.66 -6.44 -1.19
C GLU A 373 -30.94 -5.37 -2.26
N ALA A 374 -30.47 -5.57 -3.49
CA ALA A 374 -30.70 -4.65 -4.61
C ALA A 374 -30.62 -5.39 -5.95
N ALA A 375 -31.26 -4.87 -7.00
CA ALA A 375 -31.15 -5.43 -8.35
C ALA A 375 -30.81 -4.38 -9.41
N TYR A 376 -29.98 -4.78 -10.37
CA TYR A 376 -29.48 -3.93 -11.45
C TYR A 376 -29.75 -4.62 -12.80
N PHE A 377 -30.15 -3.85 -13.80
CA PHE A 377 -30.32 -4.37 -15.15
C PHE A 377 -29.02 -4.19 -15.92
N THR A 378 -28.51 -5.27 -16.50
CA THR A 378 -27.26 -5.31 -17.25
C THR A 378 -27.49 -6.00 -18.59
N LYS A 379 -26.50 -5.98 -19.49
CA LYS A 379 -26.55 -6.72 -20.77
C LYS A 379 -26.78 -8.23 -20.56
N ASN A 380 -26.30 -8.76 -19.43
CA ASN A 380 -26.37 -10.18 -19.06
C ASN A 380 -27.65 -10.53 -18.28
N GLY A 381 -28.60 -9.60 -18.15
CA GLY A 381 -29.85 -9.79 -17.42
C GLY A 381 -29.88 -9.03 -16.10
N PHE A 382 -30.71 -9.49 -15.15
CA PHE A 382 -30.80 -8.85 -13.84
C PHE A 382 -29.70 -9.40 -12.92
N LEU A 383 -28.82 -8.50 -12.47
CA LEU A 383 -27.85 -8.76 -11.41
C LEU A 383 -28.50 -8.43 -10.07
N GLU A 384 -28.75 -9.45 -9.26
CA GLU A 384 -29.29 -9.31 -7.92
C GLU A 384 -28.17 -9.42 -6.88
N ARG A 385 -28.04 -8.42 -6.02
CA ARG A 385 -27.18 -8.43 -4.84
C ARG A 385 -27.94 -9.04 -3.67
N LEU A 386 -27.43 -10.14 -3.14
CA LEU A 386 -28.00 -10.89 -2.03
C LEU A 386 -27.47 -10.44 -0.67
N SER A 387 -26.25 -9.91 -0.64
CA SER A 387 -25.55 -9.42 0.56
C SER A 387 -24.62 -8.26 0.22
N LEU A 388 -24.22 -7.49 1.24
CA LEU A 388 -23.21 -6.43 1.05
C LEU A 388 -21.83 -7.06 0.75
N PRO A 389 -21.13 -6.59 -0.30
CA PRO A 389 -19.76 -7.00 -0.57
C PRO A 389 -18.81 -6.61 0.57
N THR A 390 -17.84 -7.47 0.83
CA THR A 390 -16.72 -7.21 1.73
C THR A 390 -15.55 -6.63 0.95
N GLN A 391 -14.86 -5.63 1.51
CA GLN A 391 -13.67 -5.06 0.90
C GLN A 391 -12.43 -5.83 1.36
N TYR A 392 -11.87 -6.64 0.45
CA TYR A 392 -10.68 -7.47 0.69
C TYR A 392 -9.40 -6.75 0.24
N TYR A 393 -9.46 -6.09 -0.92
CA TYR A 393 -8.30 -5.46 -1.54
C TYR A 393 -8.41 -3.94 -1.43
N THR A 394 -7.44 -3.33 -0.77
CA THR A 394 -7.37 -1.89 -0.52
C THR A 394 -6.04 -1.27 -0.91
N SER A 395 -5.00 -2.09 -1.08
CA SER A 395 -3.65 -1.69 -1.44
C SER A 395 -2.95 -2.77 -2.26
N HIS A 396 -1.77 -2.46 -2.81
CA HIS A 396 -0.91 -3.45 -3.48
C HIS A 396 -0.41 -4.55 -2.53
N GLU A 397 -0.28 -4.25 -1.23
CA GLU A 397 0.17 -5.22 -0.22
C GLU A 397 -0.80 -6.41 -0.07
N ASP A 398 -2.07 -6.22 -0.41
CA ASP A 398 -3.11 -7.25 -0.36
C ASP A 398 -2.97 -8.29 -1.49
N VAL A 399 -2.13 -8.03 -2.51
CA VAL A 399 -1.87 -8.99 -3.61
C VAL A 399 -0.99 -10.14 -3.11
N PRO A 400 -1.38 -11.42 -3.30
CA PRO A 400 -0.61 -12.58 -2.86
C PRO A 400 0.82 -12.60 -3.43
N GLU A 401 1.80 -12.99 -2.60
CA GLU A 401 3.21 -13.06 -3.04
C GLU A 401 3.44 -13.98 -4.24
N SER A 402 2.65 -15.05 -4.37
CA SER A 402 2.71 -15.99 -5.50
C SER A 402 2.37 -15.35 -6.85
N SER A 403 1.59 -14.28 -6.82
CA SER A 403 1.07 -13.59 -8.01
C SER A 403 1.89 -12.32 -8.34
N ARG A 404 2.92 -12.02 -7.53
CA ARG A 404 3.81 -10.88 -7.75
C ARG A 404 4.89 -11.27 -8.74
N ILE A 405 4.88 -10.61 -9.89
CA ILE A 405 5.83 -10.83 -10.99
C ILE A 405 6.90 -9.74 -11.02
N PHE A 406 6.65 -8.62 -10.36
CA PHE A 406 7.63 -7.55 -10.23
C PHE A 406 8.86 -8.09 -9.49
N PRO A 407 10.09 -7.81 -9.96
CA PRO A 407 11.30 -8.40 -9.40
C PRO A 407 11.33 -8.23 -7.88
N VAL A 408 11.21 -9.36 -7.19
CA VAL A 408 11.24 -9.44 -5.72
C VAL A 408 12.46 -8.70 -5.23
N LEU A 409 12.20 -7.75 -4.33
CA LEU A 409 13.20 -7.05 -3.55
C LEU A 409 14.16 -8.09 -2.98
N LYS A 410 15.42 -8.12 -3.45
CA LYS A 410 16.48 -8.89 -2.77
C LYS A 410 16.35 -8.59 -1.28
N GLU A 411 16.22 -9.62 -0.44
CA GLU A 411 16.12 -9.47 1.00
C GLU A 411 17.17 -8.46 1.45
N ILE A 412 16.70 -7.30 1.88
CA ILE A 412 17.60 -6.20 2.21
C ILE A 412 18.16 -6.51 3.60
N ASN A 413 19.36 -7.07 3.61
CA ASN A 413 20.12 -7.20 4.84
C ASN A 413 20.48 -5.80 5.36
N LYS A 414 20.12 -5.51 6.62
CA LYS A 414 20.48 -4.25 7.31
C LYS A 414 22.00 -3.95 7.21
N GLU A 415 22.85 -4.98 7.19
CA GLU A 415 24.29 -4.80 7.03
C GLU A 415 24.68 -4.36 5.62
N ASP A 416 24.03 -4.87 4.58
CA ASP A 416 24.36 -4.56 3.19
C ASP A 416 23.89 -3.16 2.80
N VAL A 417 22.76 -2.71 3.35
CA VAL A 417 22.36 -1.30 3.29
C VAL A 417 23.37 -0.42 4.00
N LYS A 418 23.78 -0.78 5.23
CA LYS A 418 24.76 0.01 5.98
C LYS A 418 26.07 0.13 5.20
N LYS A 419 26.58 -0.97 4.62
CA LYS A 419 27.78 -0.97 3.76
C LYS A 419 27.59 -0.09 2.53
N SER A 420 26.45 -0.19 1.85
CA SER A 420 26.12 0.61 0.67
C SER A 420 26.00 2.11 1.00
N ILE A 421 25.37 2.46 2.13
CA ILE A 421 25.29 3.85 2.62
C ILE A 421 26.68 4.39 2.93
N VAL A 422 27.52 3.62 3.63
CA VAL A 422 28.89 4.03 3.94
C VAL A 422 29.67 4.25 2.64
N ALA A 423 29.60 3.33 1.68
CA ALA A 423 30.24 3.47 0.38
C ALA A 423 29.75 4.71 -0.39
N THR A 424 28.43 4.96 -0.45
CA THR A 424 27.86 6.16 -1.08
C THR A 424 28.32 7.45 -0.37
N LEU A 425 28.37 7.47 0.96
CA LEU A 425 28.83 8.62 1.74
C LEU A 425 30.34 8.86 1.60
N GLU A 426 31.14 7.80 1.47
CA GLU A 426 32.58 7.88 1.22
C GLU A 426 32.87 8.37 -0.21
N ASN A 427 32.12 7.89 -1.20
CA ASN A 427 32.19 8.37 -2.58
C ASN A 427 31.72 9.83 -2.73
N ALA A 428 30.73 10.26 -1.94
CA ALA A 428 30.31 11.67 -1.88
C ALA A 428 31.34 12.58 -1.19
N LYS A 429 32.19 12.02 -0.30
CA LYS A 429 33.31 12.73 0.32
C LYS A 429 34.53 12.81 -0.61
N SER A 430 34.78 11.79 -1.44
CA SER A 430 35.89 11.80 -2.42
C SER A 430 35.60 12.67 -3.65
N ASN A 431 34.33 12.85 -4.03
CA ASN A 431 33.91 13.76 -5.12
C ASN A 431 33.78 15.24 -4.72
N LYS A 432 34.09 15.61 -3.47
CA LYS A 432 34.34 17.01 -3.12
C LYS A 432 35.82 17.30 -3.34
N GLU A 433 36.15 17.94 -4.46
CA GLU A 433 37.48 18.51 -4.69
C GLU A 433 37.96 19.31 -3.46
N PRO A 434 39.27 19.26 -3.14
CA PRO A 434 39.81 19.93 -1.98
C PRO A 434 39.80 21.44 -2.21
N THR A 435 38.81 22.12 -1.63
CA THR A 435 38.93 23.57 -1.44
C THR A 435 40.11 23.80 -0.50
N LYS A 436 41.11 24.53 -1.02
CA LYS A 436 42.36 24.91 -0.36
C LYS A 436 42.14 25.27 1.11
N PRO A 437 43.00 24.81 2.04
CA PRO A 437 42.85 25.13 3.44
C PRO A 437 43.10 26.63 3.65
N SER A 438 42.07 27.37 4.08
CA SER A 438 42.28 28.67 4.69
C SER A 438 42.96 28.44 6.04
N LYS A 439 44.14 29.04 6.20
CA LYS A 439 44.93 28.98 7.42
C LYS A 439 44.15 29.65 8.56
N SER A 440 43.61 28.89 9.50
CA SER A 440 43.64 29.21 10.94
C SER A 440 42.80 28.24 11.80
N VAL A 441 43.23 26.99 12.02
CA VAL A 441 42.96 26.31 13.30
C VAL A 441 44.08 25.31 13.55
N LYS A 442 45.03 25.67 14.42
CA LYS A 442 45.82 24.70 15.21
C LYS A 442 45.29 24.79 16.63
N ARG A 443 45.11 23.63 17.27
CA ARG A 443 44.63 23.39 18.65
C ARG A 443 43.10 23.24 18.70
N ASP A 444 42.49 22.13 19.14
CA ASP A 444 42.91 21.04 20.01
C ASP A 444 42.15 19.75 19.63
N VAL A 445 42.87 18.66 19.39
CA VAL A 445 42.35 17.29 19.49
C VAL A 445 43.38 16.51 20.30
N GLU A 446 43.33 16.74 21.60
CA GLU A 446 43.77 15.81 22.65
C GLU A 446 42.97 16.17 23.89
N ARG A 447 41.72 15.69 23.94
CA ARG A 447 40.97 15.29 25.15
C ARG A 447 39.64 14.65 24.78
#